data_AF-A0A6D0H7J2-F1
#
_entry.id   AF-A0A6D0H7J2-F1
#
_cell.length_a   1.000
_cell.length_b   1.000
_cell.length_c   1.000
_cell.angle_alpha   90.00
_cell.angle_beta   90.00
_cell.angle_gamma   90.00
#
_symmetry.space_group_name_H-M   'P 1'
#
loop_
_entity.id
_entity.type
_entity.pdbx_description
1 polymer ?
#
loop_
_entity_poly.entity_id
_entity_poly.type
_entity_poly.pdbx_seq_one_letter_code
_entity_poly.pdbx_strand_id
1 'polypeptide(L)'
;MKNIAAGGVLERIRKLTPQHVIAPYRTVDEWREWQLAEGRKRSEEINRQNRQLRVEKILNRSGIQPLHSKCSFANYQVQNDGQKHALSQAKSIADELMTGCTNFVFSGKPGTGKNHLAAAIGNHLLAKGRSVIVITVADVMLALHNSYDNKNSGEKFLQGLCDVDLLVLDEIGMQRDTRNEQVTLNQIVDRRTASMRSVGMLTNLNHVAMSTLLGERVMDRMVMNGGRWVNFNWESWRSNVRHLRVVK
;
A
#
# COMPACT_ATOMS: atom_id res chain seq x y z
N MET A 1 -55.49 -24.70 -22.43
CA MET A 1 -54.65 -23.90 -21.50
C MET A 1 -54.63 -22.46 -22.01
N LYS A 2 -55.35 -21.55 -21.33
CA LYS A 2 -55.48 -20.15 -21.76
C LYS A 2 -54.20 -19.38 -21.39
N ASN A 3 -53.63 -18.68 -22.36
CA ASN A 3 -52.54 -17.71 -22.21
C ASN A 3 -52.94 -16.63 -21.21
N ILE A 4 -52.50 -16.76 -19.96
CA ILE A 4 -52.60 -15.71 -18.96
C ILE A 4 -51.41 -14.75 -19.19
N ALA A 5 -51.74 -13.48 -19.49
CA ALA A 5 -50.94 -12.30 -19.15
C ALA A 5 -49.74 -11.85 -20.01
N ALA A 6 -49.76 -12.00 -21.34
CA ALA A 6 -48.74 -11.31 -22.17
C ALA A 6 -49.05 -9.81 -22.43
N GLY A 7 -50.32 -9.41 -22.49
CA GLY A 7 -50.71 -8.04 -22.88
C GLY A 7 -50.86 -7.04 -21.73
N GLY A 8 -51.55 -7.41 -20.66
CA GLY A 8 -52.14 -6.40 -19.75
C GLY A 8 -51.24 -5.80 -18.66
N VAL A 9 -50.18 -6.49 -18.23
CA VAL A 9 -49.31 -6.01 -17.12
C VAL A 9 -48.18 -5.14 -17.65
N LEU A 10 -47.48 -5.61 -18.69
CA LEU A 10 -46.39 -4.85 -19.33
C LEU A 10 -46.88 -3.54 -19.95
N GLU A 11 -48.09 -3.53 -20.51
CA GLU A 11 -48.70 -2.32 -21.06
C GLU A 11 -49.07 -1.30 -19.98
N ARG A 12 -49.55 -1.75 -18.81
CA ARG A 12 -49.76 -0.89 -17.64
C ARG A 12 -48.46 -0.30 -17.11
N ILE A 13 -47.39 -1.10 -17.06
CA ILE A 13 -46.07 -0.62 -16.66
C ILE A 13 -45.58 0.46 -17.64
N ARG A 14 -45.66 0.22 -18.96
CA ARG A 14 -45.25 1.20 -19.99
C ARG A 14 -45.98 2.54 -19.91
N LYS A 15 -47.24 2.57 -19.46
CA LYS A 15 -48.00 3.82 -19.24
C LYS A 15 -47.47 4.62 -18.04
N LEU A 16 -46.84 3.96 -17.08
CA LEU A 16 -46.26 4.57 -15.87
C LEU A 16 -44.77 4.91 -16.05
N THR A 17 -44.06 4.22 -16.94
CA THR A 17 -42.65 4.45 -17.23
C THR A 17 -42.44 5.69 -18.13
N PRO A 18 -41.43 6.55 -17.89
CA PRO A 18 -41.13 7.67 -18.79
C PRO A 18 -40.88 7.21 -20.24
N GLN A 19 -41.36 8.00 -21.22
CA GLN A 19 -41.38 7.62 -22.65
C GLN A 19 -40.01 7.30 -23.27
N HIS A 20 -38.92 7.79 -22.68
CA HIS A 20 -37.55 7.57 -23.17
C HIS A 20 -36.87 6.34 -22.55
N VAL A 21 -37.51 5.64 -21.60
CA VAL A 21 -36.91 4.51 -20.89
C VAL A 21 -37.08 3.23 -21.71
N ILE A 22 -35.96 2.73 -22.20
CA ILE A 22 -35.87 1.46 -22.93
C ILE A 22 -35.48 0.38 -21.91
N ALA A 23 -36.02 -0.83 -22.06
CA ALA A 23 -35.60 -1.96 -21.26
C ALA A 23 -34.08 -2.20 -21.46
N PRO A 24 -33.29 -2.31 -20.39
CA PRO A 24 -31.83 -2.42 -20.47
C PRO A 24 -31.33 -3.73 -21.12
N TYR A 25 -32.22 -4.72 -21.27
CA TYR A 25 -31.95 -6.02 -21.88
C TYR A 25 -33.24 -6.52 -22.55
N ARG A 26 -33.08 -7.23 -23.67
CA ARG A 26 -34.17 -7.78 -24.50
C ARG A 26 -34.28 -9.29 -24.40
N THR A 27 -33.19 -9.96 -24.02
CA THR A 27 -33.13 -11.42 -23.86
C THR A 27 -32.71 -11.82 -22.45
N VAL A 28 -32.97 -13.09 -22.09
CA VAL A 28 -32.53 -13.66 -20.80
C VAL A 28 -31.00 -13.76 -20.74
N ASP A 29 -30.34 -14.02 -21.88
CA ASP A 29 -28.89 -14.14 -21.95
C ASP A 29 -28.20 -12.78 -21.76
N GLU A 30 -28.69 -11.72 -22.41
CA GLU A 30 -28.22 -10.34 -22.18
C GLU A 30 -28.36 -9.93 -20.69
N TRP A 31 -29.49 -10.29 -20.07
CA TRP A 31 -29.71 -10.03 -18.65
C TRP A 31 -28.73 -10.80 -17.75
N ARG A 32 -28.46 -12.07 -18.05
CA ARG A 32 -27.49 -12.89 -17.30
C ARG A 32 -26.08 -12.35 -17.41
N GLU A 33 -25.65 -11.97 -18.62
CA GLU A 33 -24.33 -11.37 -18.84
C GLU A 33 -24.17 -10.08 -18.04
N TRP A 34 -25.18 -9.21 -18.07
CA TRP A 34 -25.19 -7.98 -17.28
C TRP A 34 -25.13 -8.27 -15.77
N GLN A 35 -25.94 -9.24 -15.28
CA GLN A 35 -25.90 -9.63 -13.86
C GLN A 35 -24.55 -10.17 -13.42
N LEU A 36 -23.91 -11.01 -14.25
CA LEU A 36 -22.57 -11.54 -13.95
C LEU A 36 -21.51 -10.43 -13.96
N ALA A 37 -21.62 -9.46 -14.86
CA ALA A 37 -20.71 -8.31 -14.92
C ALA A 37 -20.87 -7.41 -13.68
N GLU A 38 -22.11 -7.07 -13.30
CA GLU A 38 -22.38 -6.27 -12.09
C GLU A 38 -22.02 -7.04 -10.81
N GLY A 39 -22.27 -8.35 -10.77
CA GLY A 39 -21.84 -9.22 -9.66
C GLY A 39 -20.32 -9.20 -9.47
N ARG A 40 -19.55 -9.25 -10.56
CA ARG A 40 -18.08 -9.12 -10.51
C ARG A 40 -17.63 -7.77 -9.95
N LYS A 41 -18.16 -6.66 -10.48
CA LYS A 41 -17.85 -5.30 -9.97
C LYS A 41 -18.15 -5.16 -8.48
N ARG A 42 -19.31 -5.64 -8.04
CA ARG A 42 -19.72 -5.59 -6.63
C ARG A 42 -18.82 -6.45 -5.73
N SER A 43 -18.44 -7.64 -6.19
CA SER A 43 -17.52 -8.52 -5.47
C SER A 43 -16.14 -7.87 -5.32
N GLU A 44 -15.62 -7.26 -6.38
CA GLU A 44 -14.35 -6.51 -6.36
C GLU A 44 -14.39 -5.34 -5.37
N GLU A 45 -15.47 -4.57 -5.36
CA GLU A 45 -15.64 -3.45 -4.42
C GLU A 45 -15.73 -3.91 -2.96
N ILE A 46 -16.49 -4.98 -2.68
CA ILE A 46 -16.55 -5.57 -1.33
C ILE A 46 -15.16 -6.07 -0.91
N ASN A 47 -14.42 -6.72 -1.80
CA ASN A 47 -13.06 -7.17 -1.51
C ASN A 47 -12.12 -6.00 -1.23
N ARG A 48 -12.26 -4.88 -1.96
CA ARG A 48 -11.49 -3.64 -1.72
C ARG A 48 -11.80 -3.06 -0.34
N GLN A 49 -13.07 -2.92 0.02
CA GLN A 49 -13.50 -2.41 1.31
C GLN A 49 -13.02 -3.31 2.46
N ASN A 50 -13.13 -4.63 2.29
CA ASN A 50 -12.62 -5.60 3.26
C ASN A 50 -11.11 -5.49 3.46
N ARG A 51 -10.32 -5.24 2.40
CA ARG A 51 -8.88 -5.01 2.51
C ARG A 51 -8.56 -3.72 3.28
N GLN A 52 -9.29 -2.64 3.01
CA GLN A 52 -9.11 -1.36 3.74
C GLN A 52 -9.44 -1.52 5.22
N LEU A 53 -10.58 -2.14 5.55
CA LEU A 53 -10.98 -2.43 6.93
C LEU A 53 -9.98 -3.32 7.66
N ARG A 54 -9.33 -4.27 6.97
CA ARG A 54 -8.26 -5.09 7.57
C ARG A 54 -7.05 -4.24 7.95
N VAL A 55 -6.61 -3.35 7.06
CA VAL A 55 -5.47 -2.45 7.34
C VAL A 55 -5.78 -1.56 8.56
N GLU A 56 -6.99 -0.98 8.60
CA GLU A 56 -7.43 -0.16 9.74
C GLU A 56 -7.48 -0.96 11.04
N LYS A 57 -7.95 -2.21 11.01
CA LYS A 57 -7.95 -3.10 12.18
C LYS A 57 -6.55 -3.48 12.65
N ILE A 58 -5.58 -3.59 11.75
CA ILE A 58 -4.19 -3.95 12.09
C ILE A 58 -3.49 -2.78 12.78
N LEU A 59 -3.67 -1.55 12.29
CA LEU A 59 -2.94 -0.38 12.77
C LEU A 59 -3.73 0.52 13.71
N ASN A 60 -5.04 0.31 13.86
CA ASN A 60 -5.99 1.26 14.45
C ASN A 60 -5.95 2.65 13.78
N ARG A 61 -5.45 2.72 12.54
CA ARG A 61 -5.35 3.92 11.71
C ARG A 61 -5.26 3.53 10.24
N SER A 62 -5.37 4.52 9.35
CA SER A 62 -5.06 4.33 7.93
C SER A 62 -3.63 3.79 7.75
N GLY A 63 -3.45 3.01 6.68
CA GLY A 63 -2.16 2.43 6.27
C GLY A 63 -1.03 3.45 6.14
N ILE A 64 -1.36 4.69 5.78
CA ILE A 64 -0.41 5.81 5.70
C ILE A 64 -0.70 6.78 6.85
N GLN A 65 0.36 7.29 7.49
CA GLN A 65 0.22 8.26 8.57
C GLN A 65 -0.52 9.52 8.09
N PRO A 66 -1.39 10.14 8.91
CA PRO A 66 -2.12 11.35 8.52
C PRO A 66 -1.22 12.47 8.00
N LEU A 67 -0.02 12.61 8.56
CA LEU A 67 1.01 13.57 8.13
C LEU A 67 1.40 13.42 6.66
N HIS A 68 1.39 12.19 6.14
CA HIS A 68 1.80 11.87 4.77
C HIS A 68 0.61 11.53 3.85
N SER A 69 -0.63 11.64 4.34
CA SER A 69 -1.84 11.34 3.57
C SER A 69 -1.96 12.14 2.27
N LYS A 70 -1.47 13.38 2.25
CA LYS A 70 -1.50 14.26 1.08
C LYS A 70 -0.24 14.17 0.19
N CYS A 71 0.74 13.32 0.53
CA CYS A 71 1.95 13.17 -0.28
C CYS A 71 1.62 12.48 -1.61
N SER A 72 2.05 13.09 -2.72
CA SER A 72 1.88 12.54 -4.08
C SER A 72 3.14 12.82 -4.91
N PHE A 73 3.22 12.20 -6.08
CA PHE A 73 4.30 12.52 -7.03
C PHE A 73 4.22 13.96 -7.54
N ALA A 74 3.02 14.54 -7.59
CA ALA A 74 2.80 15.88 -8.13
C ALA A 74 3.28 17.00 -7.20
N ASN A 75 3.21 16.78 -5.87
CA ASN A 75 3.67 17.76 -4.88
C ASN A 75 5.07 17.48 -4.32
N TYR A 76 5.83 16.59 -4.97
CA TYR A 76 7.25 16.39 -4.69
C TYR A 76 8.08 17.39 -5.51
N GLN A 77 8.79 18.30 -4.85
CA GLN A 77 9.59 19.32 -5.52
C GLN A 77 10.97 18.79 -5.89
N VAL A 78 11.33 18.98 -7.16
CA VAL A 78 12.63 18.58 -7.71
C VAL A 78 13.50 19.82 -7.92
N GLN A 79 14.67 19.83 -7.30
CA GLN A 79 15.66 20.90 -7.35
C GLN A 79 17.04 20.43 -7.83
N ASN A 80 17.29 19.12 -7.82
CA ASN A 80 18.54 18.54 -8.29
C ASN A 80 18.31 17.21 -9.01
N ASP A 81 19.34 16.75 -9.72
CA ASP A 81 19.26 15.52 -10.51
C ASP A 81 19.06 14.27 -9.64
N GLY A 82 19.56 14.26 -8.40
CA GLY A 82 19.32 13.18 -7.44
C GLY A 82 17.83 13.04 -7.10
N GLN A 83 17.14 14.15 -6.83
CA GLN A 83 15.71 14.19 -6.59
C GLN A 83 14.91 13.80 -7.84
N LYS A 84 15.35 14.23 -9.02
CA LYS A 84 14.75 13.85 -10.31
C LYS A 84 14.84 12.34 -10.52
N HIS A 85 16.01 11.77 -10.27
CA HIS A 85 16.24 10.33 -10.35
C HIS A 85 15.38 9.57 -9.34
N ALA A 86 15.37 9.98 -8.07
CA ALA A 86 14.57 9.35 -7.03
C ALA A 86 13.06 9.38 -7.33
N LEU A 87 12.56 10.51 -7.84
CA LEU A 87 11.16 10.62 -8.29
C LEU A 87 10.86 9.67 -9.47
N SER A 88 11.77 9.59 -10.45
CA SER A 88 11.63 8.67 -11.58
C SER A 88 11.60 7.22 -11.13
N GLN A 89 12.51 6.84 -10.22
CA GLN A 89 12.54 5.51 -9.64
C GLN A 89 11.27 5.19 -8.86
N ALA A 90 10.78 6.13 -8.04
CA ALA A 90 9.56 5.94 -7.27
C ALA A 90 8.32 5.77 -8.15
N LYS A 91 8.20 6.51 -9.25
CA LYS A 91 7.11 6.33 -10.23
C LYS A 91 7.16 4.94 -10.87
N SER A 92 8.35 4.55 -11.34
CA SER A 92 8.51 3.25 -11.97
C SER A 92 8.30 2.08 -10.99
N ILE A 93 8.67 2.22 -9.71
CA ILE A 93 8.31 1.27 -8.64
C ILE A 93 6.78 1.17 -8.53
N ALA A 94 6.08 2.30 -8.45
CA ALA A 94 4.62 2.29 -8.31
C ALA A 94 3.94 1.58 -9.48
N ASP A 95 4.43 1.81 -10.71
CA ASP A 95 3.92 1.15 -11.91
C ASP A 95 4.19 -0.37 -11.89
N GLU A 96 5.40 -0.81 -11.50
CA GLU A 96 5.74 -2.24 -11.40
C GLU A 96 4.92 -2.96 -10.33
N LEU A 97 4.65 -2.29 -9.19
CA LEU A 97 3.81 -2.82 -8.12
C LEU A 97 2.35 -3.00 -8.52
N MET A 98 1.91 -2.43 -9.65
CA MET A 98 0.56 -2.66 -10.16
C MET A 98 0.40 -4.06 -10.77
N THR A 99 1.46 -4.58 -11.40
CA THR A 99 1.43 -5.84 -12.18
C THR A 99 2.27 -6.95 -11.58
N GLY A 100 3.21 -6.64 -10.69
CA GLY A 100 4.12 -7.61 -10.08
C GLY A 100 4.53 -7.22 -8.67
N CYS A 101 5.73 -7.63 -8.28
CA CYS A 101 6.35 -7.29 -7.01
C CYS A 101 7.76 -6.77 -7.23
N THR A 102 8.12 -5.69 -6.55
CA THR A 102 9.47 -5.11 -6.58
C THR A 102 9.77 -4.54 -5.19
N ASN A 103 10.92 -4.92 -4.65
CA ASN A 103 11.38 -4.42 -3.35
C ASN A 103 12.13 -3.11 -3.54
N PHE A 104 12.15 -2.25 -2.53
CA PHE A 104 12.94 -1.03 -2.60
C PHE A 104 13.51 -0.60 -1.26
N VAL A 105 14.66 0.05 -1.33
CA VAL A 105 15.30 0.71 -0.19
C VAL A 105 15.55 2.17 -0.55
N PHE A 106 15.01 3.07 0.26
CA PHE A 106 15.36 4.49 0.21
C PHE A 106 16.32 4.79 1.36
N SER A 107 17.55 5.15 1.01
CA SER A 107 18.63 5.43 1.95
C SER A 107 19.05 6.89 1.85
N GLY A 108 19.24 7.57 2.98
CA GLY A 108 19.83 8.92 2.99
C GLY A 108 19.46 9.71 4.24
N LYS A 109 19.85 10.98 4.35
CA LYS A 109 19.66 11.75 5.58
C LYS A 109 18.17 12.03 5.90
N PRO A 110 17.81 12.35 7.17
CA PRO A 110 16.48 12.84 7.51
C PRO A 110 16.09 14.11 6.73
N GLY A 111 14.81 14.27 6.43
CA GLY A 111 14.30 15.48 5.76
C GLY A 111 14.53 15.53 4.25
N THR A 112 15.07 14.48 3.63
CA THR A 112 15.34 14.42 2.18
C THR A 112 14.12 13.97 1.34
N GLY A 113 13.01 13.58 1.97
CA GLY A 113 11.77 13.22 1.28
C GLY A 113 11.56 11.73 1.03
N LYS A 114 12.31 10.83 1.68
CA LYS A 114 12.10 9.37 1.62
C LYS A 114 10.65 8.97 1.92
N ASN A 115 10.12 9.42 3.06
CA ASN A 115 8.74 9.17 3.49
C ASN A 115 7.72 9.77 2.52
N HIS A 116 8.02 10.92 1.91
CA HIS A 116 7.14 11.55 0.93
C HIS A 116 6.99 10.65 -0.31
N LEU A 117 8.10 10.18 -0.89
CA LEU A 117 8.05 9.32 -2.07
C LEU A 117 7.45 7.94 -1.74
N ALA A 118 7.76 7.37 -0.57
CA ALA A 118 7.13 6.13 -0.12
C ALA A 118 5.61 6.27 0.06
N ALA A 119 5.15 7.38 0.67
CA ALA A 119 3.73 7.68 0.79
C ALA A 119 3.08 7.98 -0.56
N ALA A 120 3.80 8.61 -1.50
CA ALA A 120 3.31 8.84 -2.86
C ALA A 120 3.07 7.52 -3.62
N ILE A 121 4.01 6.56 -3.51
CA ILE A 121 3.83 5.18 -4.01
C ILE A 121 2.61 4.55 -3.33
N GLY A 122 2.54 4.61 -2.01
CA GLY A 122 1.43 4.04 -1.25
C GLY A 122 0.06 4.61 -1.63
N ASN A 123 -0.05 5.94 -1.76
CA ASN A 123 -1.27 6.62 -2.18
C ASN A 123 -1.67 6.26 -3.62
N HIS A 124 -0.70 6.11 -4.52
CA HIS A 124 -0.96 5.64 -5.88
C HIS A 124 -1.58 4.23 -5.87
N LEU A 125 -1.04 3.32 -5.07
CA LEU A 125 -1.55 1.95 -4.92
C LEU A 125 -2.94 1.91 -4.26
N LEU A 126 -3.15 2.68 -3.18
CA LEU A 126 -4.43 2.78 -2.49
C LEU A 126 -5.55 3.29 -3.42
N ALA A 127 -5.24 4.28 -4.26
CA ALA A 127 -6.17 4.81 -5.27
C ALA A 127 -6.65 3.71 -6.25
N LYS A 128 -5.80 2.71 -6.51
CA LYS A 128 -6.09 1.55 -7.36
C LYS A 128 -6.63 0.33 -6.59
N GLY A 129 -6.96 0.48 -5.31
CA GLY A 129 -7.58 -0.58 -4.50
C GLY A 129 -6.59 -1.63 -3.96
N ARG A 130 -5.29 -1.36 -4.01
CA ARG A 130 -4.27 -2.15 -3.32
C ARG A 130 -4.20 -1.77 -1.84
N SER A 131 -3.66 -2.66 -1.03
CA SER A 131 -3.46 -2.48 0.41
C SER A 131 -2.02 -2.08 0.72
N VAL A 132 -1.86 -1.04 1.53
CA VAL A 132 -0.55 -0.48 1.86
C VAL A 132 -0.46 -0.22 3.35
N ILE A 133 0.67 -0.57 3.97
CA ILE A 133 1.01 -0.21 5.34
C ILE A 133 2.36 0.51 5.35
N VAL A 134 2.42 1.66 6.03
CA VAL A 134 3.64 2.37 6.37
C VAL A 134 3.74 2.43 7.89
N ILE A 135 4.73 1.75 8.44
CA ILE A 135 4.92 1.56 9.88
C ILE A 135 6.40 1.69 10.24
N THR A 136 6.71 2.29 11.38
CA THR A 136 8.07 2.32 11.89
C THR A 136 8.46 0.96 12.45
N VAL A 137 9.74 0.61 12.41
CA VAL A 137 10.19 -0.63 13.08
C VAL A 137 9.88 -0.60 14.58
N ALA A 138 9.92 0.59 15.20
CA ALA A 138 9.62 0.76 16.63
C ALA A 138 8.20 0.32 16.94
N ASP A 139 7.23 0.78 16.14
CA ASP A 139 5.82 0.44 16.31
C ASP A 139 5.57 -1.05 16.08
N VAL A 140 6.29 -1.68 15.13
CA VAL A 140 6.22 -3.13 14.93
C VAL A 140 6.68 -3.85 16.19
N MET A 141 7.85 -3.52 16.72
CA MET A 141 8.38 -4.17 17.93
C MET A 141 7.49 -3.91 19.14
N LEU A 142 6.96 -2.70 19.30
CA LEU A 142 6.04 -2.36 20.38
C LEU A 142 4.72 -3.15 20.29
N ALA A 143 4.15 -3.27 19.09
CA ALA A 143 2.92 -4.04 18.88
C ALA A 143 3.13 -5.54 19.17
N LEU A 144 4.29 -6.08 18.78
CA LEU A 144 4.67 -7.46 19.12
C LEU A 144 4.91 -7.62 20.62
N HIS A 145 5.55 -6.65 21.26
CA HIS A 145 5.81 -6.68 22.68
C HIS A 145 4.51 -6.69 23.49
N ASN A 146 3.58 -5.79 23.16
CA ASN A 146 2.26 -5.70 23.80
C ASN A 146 1.39 -6.95 23.55
N SER A 147 1.76 -7.76 22.56
CA SER A 147 1.08 -9.01 22.22
C SER A 147 1.66 -10.25 22.91
N TYR A 148 2.73 -10.13 23.71
CA TYR A 148 3.34 -11.30 24.38
C TYR A 148 2.39 -12.01 25.35
N ASP A 149 1.53 -11.26 26.05
CA ASP A 149 0.55 -11.81 26.99
C ASP A 149 -0.55 -12.63 26.29
N ASN A 150 -0.75 -12.41 24.99
CA ASN A 150 -1.73 -13.13 24.19
C ASN A 150 -1.10 -13.57 22.87
N LYS A 151 -0.36 -14.70 22.88
CA LYS A 151 0.41 -15.22 21.72
C LYS A 151 -0.35 -15.20 20.38
N ASN A 152 -1.67 -15.37 20.39
CA ASN A 152 -2.51 -15.32 19.20
C ASN A 152 -2.62 -13.92 18.57
N SER A 153 -2.44 -12.82 19.31
CA SER A 153 -2.51 -11.46 18.78
C SER A 153 -1.25 -11.07 18.01
N GLY A 154 -0.07 -11.48 18.48
CA GLY A 154 1.21 -11.16 17.85
C GLY A 154 1.35 -11.80 16.47
N GLU A 155 1.03 -13.09 16.35
CA GLU A 155 1.08 -13.78 15.06
C GLU A 155 0.04 -13.22 14.08
N LYS A 156 -1.19 -12.89 14.55
CA LYS A 156 -2.20 -12.23 13.71
C LYS A 156 -1.74 -10.87 13.20
N PHE A 157 -1.04 -10.10 14.03
CA PHE A 157 -0.46 -8.83 13.62
C PHE A 157 0.62 -9.02 12.55
N LEU A 158 1.57 -9.95 12.75
CA LEU A 158 2.59 -10.29 11.74
C LEU A 158 1.95 -10.78 10.43
N GLN A 159 0.94 -11.62 10.52
CA GLN A 159 0.22 -12.11 9.35
C GLN A 159 -0.46 -10.96 8.61
N GLY A 160 -1.08 -10.02 9.33
CA GLY A 160 -1.64 -8.79 8.76
C GLY A 160 -0.60 -7.96 8.01
N LEU A 161 0.60 -7.77 8.59
CA LEU A 161 1.72 -7.10 7.91
C LEU A 161 2.21 -7.88 6.69
N CYS A 162 2.16 -9.20 6.71
CA CYS A 162 2.53 -10.05 5.57
C CYS A 162 1.47 -10.05 4.48
N ASP A 163 0.20 -9.74 4.78
CA ASP A 163 -0.94 -9.86 3.88
C ASP A 163 -1.19 -8.69 2.94
N VAL A 164 -0.63 -7.52 3.25
CA VAL A 164 -0.80 -6.33 2.42
C VAL A 164 0.04 -6.38 1.14
N ASP A 165 -0.41 -5.70 0.08
CA ASP A 165 0.29 -5.65 -1.20
C ASP A 165 1.66 -4.96 -1.07
N LEU A 166 1.72 -3.84 -0.32
CA LEU A 166 2.97 -3.14 0.00
C LEU A 166 3.10 -2.89 1.51
N LEU A 167 4.23 -3.31 2.08
CA LEU A 167 4.64 -2.94 3.43
C LEU A 167 5.88 -2.05 3.33
N VAL A 168 5.80 -0.84 3.88
CA VAL A 168 6.94 0.07 4.04
C VAL A 168 7.34 0.11 5.51
N LEU A 169 8.57 -0.30 5.76
CA LEU A 169 9.21 -0.26 7.07
C LEU A 169 10.07 0.99 7.16
N ASP A 170 9.71 1.88 8.08
CA ASP A 170 10.37 3.16 8.30
C ASP A 170 11.31 3.13 9.50
N GLU A 171 12.29 4.03 9.49
CA GLU A 171 13.29 4.22 10.55
C GLU A 171 14.13 2.98 10.87
N ILE A 172 14.43 2.15 9.87
CA ILE A 172 15.29 0.98 10.07
C ILE A 172 16.71 1.45 10.43
N GLY A 173 17.26 0.86 11.50
CA GLY A 173 18.59 1.18 12.02
C GLY A 173 18.67 2.44 12.87
N MET A 174 17.51 3.01 13.27
CA MET A 174 17.47 4.11 14.26
C MET A 174 17.45 3.60 15.71
N GLN A 175 16.99 2.37 15.94
CA GLN A 175 16.97 1.73 17.25
C GLN A 175 18.30 1.04 17.53
N ARG A 176 18.64 0.88 18.81
CA ARG A 176 19.87 0.19 19.23
C ARG A 176 19.73 -1.31 18.95
N ASP A 177 20.43 -1.80 17.93
CA ASP A 177 20.69 -3.20 17.54
C ASP A 177 20.19 -4.28 18.51
N THR A 178 18.87 -4.53 18.53
CA THR A 178 18.35 -5.69 19.26
C THR A 178 18.33 -6.89 18.32
N ARG A 179 18.89 -8.02 18.75
CA ARG A 179 18.83 -9.28 17.98
C ARG A 179 17.39 -9.66 17.60
N ASN A 180 16.42 -9.30 18.44
CA ASN A 180 14.99 -9.51 18.18
C ASN A 180 14.50 -8.72 16.97
N GLU A 181 14.88 -7.43 16.85
CA GLU A 181 14.54 -6.60 15.68
C GLU A 181 15.01 -7.25 14.38
N GLN A 182 16.28 -7.66 14.33
CA GLN A 182 16.86 -8.32 13.16
C GLN A 182 16.09 -9.61 12.81
N VAL A 183 15.81 -10.46 13.80
CA VAL A 183 15.08 -11.72 13.59
C VAL A 183 13.68 -11.45 13.06
N THR A 184 12.95 -10.49 13.64
CA THR A 184 11.60 -10.14 13.21
C THR A 184 11.58 -9.53 11.81
N LEU A 185 12.51 -8.61 11.49
CA LEU A 185 12.63 -8.04 10.15
C LEU A 185 12.94 -9.11 9.11
N ASN A 186 13.87 -10.03 9.42
CA ASN A 186 14.19 -11.16 8.56
C ASN A 186 12.94 -12.02 8.32
N GLN A 187 12.17 -12.37 9.36
CA GLN A 187 10.94 -13.14 9.20
C GLN A 187 9.90 -12.44 8.31
N ILE A 188 9.72 -11.12 8.47
CA ILE A 188 8.77 -10.34 7.66
C ILE A 188 9.21 -10.33 6.19
N VAL A 189 10.48 -10.02 5.91
CA VAL A 189 11.00 -9.99 4.54
C VAL A 189 10.90 -11.36 3.89
N ASP A 190 11.22 -12.43 4.62
CA ASP A 190 11.18 -13.81 4.14
C ASP A 190 9.77 -14.22 3.73
N ARG A 191 8.80 -14.04 4.64
CA ARG A 191 7.40 -14.42 4.40
C ARG A 191 6.81 -13.65 3.22
N ARG A 192 7.13 -12.35 3.11
CA ARG A 192 6.61 -11.50 2.03
C ARG A 192 7.25 -11.85 0.69
N THR A 193 8.57 -12.04 0.65
CA THR A 193 9.27 -12.46 -0.57
C THR A 193 8.76 -13.81 -1.06
N ALA A 194 8.59 -14.79 -0.17
CA ALA A 194 8.02 -16.10 -0.50
C ALA A 194 6.58 -16.02 -1.03
N SER A 195 5.82 -15.00 -0.63
CA SER A 195 4.45 -14.76 -1.08
C SER A 195 4.35 -13.81 -2.26
N MET A 196 5.47 -13.46 -2.91
CA MET A 196 5.54 -12.47 -4.01
C MET A 196 4.91 -11.12 -3.63
N ARG A 197 5.15 -10.67 -2.40
CA ARG A 197 4.67 -9.38 -1.87
C ARG A 197 5.83 -8.45 -1.58
N SER A 198 5.64 -7.18 -1.90
CA SER A 198 6.73 -6.20 -1.92
C SER A 198 7.01 -5.59 -0.55
N VAL A 199 8.28 -5.30 -0.30
CA VAL A 199 8.77 -4.60 0.89
C VAL A 199 9.51 -3.33 0.48
N GLY A 200 9.11 -2.21 1.08
CA GLY A 200 9.84 -0.96 1.06
C GLY A 200 10.58 -0.76 2.39
N MET A 201 11.82 -0.30 2.33
CA MET A 201 12.62 0.04 3.51
C MET A 201 13.07 1.49 3.44
N LEU A 202 12.87 2.24 4.51
CA LEU A 202 13.37 3.60 4.65
C LEU A 202 14.42 3.63 5.76
N THR A 203 15.61 4.13 5.44
CA THR A 203 16.72 4.14 6.38
C THR A 203 17.60 5.38 6.22
N ASN A 204 18.32 5.72 7.30
CA ASN A 204 19.41 6.69 7.26
C ASN A 204 20.79 6.02 7.10
N LEU A 205 20.85 4.68 7.08
CA LEU A 205 22.05 3.90 6.91
C LEU A 205 22.43 3.77 5.43
N ASN A 206 23.73 3.71 5.15
CA ASN A 206 24.23 3.34 3.83
C ASN A 206 24.14 1.81 3.61
N HIS A 207 24.44 1.36 2.40
CA HIS A 207 24.35 -0.06 2.05
C HIS A 207 25.20 -0.96 2.97
N VAL A 208 26.43 -0.56 3.30
CA VAL A 208 27.34 -1.37 4.13
C VAL A 208 26.77 -1.53 5.54
N ALA A 209 26.38 -0.43 6.20
CA ALA A 209 25.79 -0.47 7.52
C ALA A 209 24.46 -1.24 7.54
N MET A 210 23.67 -1.12 6.48
CA MET A 210 22.43 -1.87 6.33
C MET A 210 22.68 -3.38 6.18
N SER A 211 23.69 -3.78 5.41
CA SER A 211 24.12 -5.18 5.28
C SER A 211 24.64 -5.75 6.60
N THR A 212 25.37 -4.96 7.40
CA THR A 212 25.82 -5.39 8.73
C THR A 212 24.63 -5.57 9.68
N LEU A 213 23.62 -4.71 9.58
CA LEU A 213 22.44 -4.75 10.44
C LEU A 213 21.51 -5.93 10.14
N LEU A 214 21.10 -6.11 8.87
CA LEU A 214 20.11 -7.13 8.50
C LEU A 214 20.73 -8.45 8.03
N GLY A 215 22.02 -8.44 7.71
CA GLY A 215 22.72 -9.56 7.11
C GLY A 215 22.51 -9.68 5.60
N GLU A 216 23.45 -10.34 4.93
CA GLU A 216 23.48 -10.49 3.47
C GLU A 216 22.22 -11.16 2.92
N ARG A 217 21.64 -12.11 3.66
CA ARG A 217 20.46 -12.87 3.24
C ARG A 217 19.20 -12.00 3.06
N VAL A 218 19.05 -10.92 3.84
CA VAL A 218 17.94 -9.99 3.64
C VAL A 218 18.25 -8.99 2.54
N MET A 219 19.49 -8.52 2.47
CA MET A 219 19.93 -7.62 1.41
C MET A 219 19.74 -8.25 0.03
N ASP A 220 20.08 -9.52 -0.13
CA ASP A 220 19.87 -10.30 -1.36
C ASP A 220 18.38 -10.30 -1.79
N ARG A 221 17.47 -10.55 -0.84
CA ARG A 221 16.02 -10.50 -1.10
C ARG A 221 15.50 -9.12 -1.45
N MET A 222 16.11 -8.07 -0.91
CA MET A 222 15.75 -6.69 -1.26
C MET A 222 16.16 -6.31 -2.68
N VAL A 223 17.09 -7.05 -3.30
CA VAL A 223 17.54 -6.86 -4.69
C VAL A 223 16.83 -7.82 -5.66
N MET A 224 16.24 -8.91 -5.18
CA MET A 224 15.43 -9.83 -6.01
C MET A 224 14.30 -9.11 -6.78
N ASN A 225 13.93 -9.67 -7.93
CA ASN A 225 12.85 -9.19 -8.80
C ASN A 225 13.00 -7.71 -9.23
N GLY A 226 14.23 -7.27 -9.48
CA GLY A 226 14.50 -5.89 -9.89
C GLY A 226 14.44 -4.90 -8.73
N GLY A 227 14.75 -5.37 -7.51
CA GLY A 227 14.73 -4.55 -6.31
C GLY A 227 15.68 -3.36 -6.39
N ARG A 228 15.26 -2.23 -5.82
CA ARG A 228 15.91 -0.93 -6.08
C ARG A 228 16.48 -0.30 -4.83
N TRP A 229 17.76 0.06 -4.90
CA TRP A 229 18.40 0.92 -3.91
C TRP A 229 18.49 2.35 -4.43
N VAL A 230 17.83 3.30 -3.75
CA VAL A 230 17.82 4.72 -4.15
C VAL A 230 18.43 5.57 -3.04
N ASN A 231 19.45 6.34 -3.40
CA ASN A 231 20.17 7.23 -2.49
C ASN A 231 19.59 8.66 -2.47
N PHE A 232 19.40 9.19 -1.27
CA PHE A 232 18.86 10.51 -0.97
C PHE A 232 19.97 11.38 -0.35
N ASN A 233 20.91 11.78 -1.20
CA ASN A 233 22.17 12.45 -0.80
C ASN A 233 22.11 13.97 -0.98
N TRP A 234 21.01 14.61 -0.60
CA TRP A 234 20.85 16.07 -0.65
C TRP A 234 20.48 16.64 0.71
N GLU A 235 20.44 17.97 0.79
CA GLU A 235 20.13 18.69 2.02
C GLU A 235 18.66 18.56 2.45
N SER A 236 18.42 18.75 3.75
CA SER A 236 17.08 18.62 4.33
C SER A 236 16.11 19.65 3.76
N TRP A 237 14.94 19.17 3.31
CA TRP A 237 13.83 19.99 2.83
C TRP A 237 13.01 20.64 3.94
N ARG A 238 13.21 20.24 5.21
CA ARG A 238 12.31 20.63 6.32
C ARG A 238 12.21 22.14 6.53
N SER A 239 13.26 22.91 6.21
CA SER A 239 13.25 24.38 6.27
C SER A 239 12.24 25.03 5.33
N ASN A 240 11.85 24.36 4.24
CA ASN A 240 10.91 24.84 3.24
C ASN A 240 9.45 24.47 3.53
N VAL A 241 9.20 23.62 4.54
CA VAL A 241 7.85 23.15 4.89
C VAL A 241 7.17 24.14 5.84
N ARG A 242 6.23 24.93 5.30
CA ARG A 242 5.57 26.03 6.05
C ARG A 242 4.71 25.56 7.24
N HIS A 243 4.20 24.32 7.23
CA HIS A 243 3.34 23.78 8.29
C HIS A 243 4.10 23.38 9.57
N LEU A 244 5.45 23.36 9.52
CA LEU A 244 6.32 23.07 10.66
C LEU A 244 6.89 24.34 11.31
N ARG A 245 6.53 25.54 10.83
CA ARG A 245 6.82 26.78 11.55
C ARG A 245 5.92 26.82 12.78
N VAL A 246 6.46 26.41 13.92
CA VAL A 246 5.93 26.85 15.21
C VAL A 246 5.92 28.36 15.14
N VAL A 247 4.72 28.95 15.18
CA VAL A 247 4.54 30.39 15.35
C VAL A 247 5.26 30.71 16.67
N LYS A 248 6.35 31.47 16.57
CA LYS A 248 7.02 32.04 17.74
C LYS A 248 6.11 33.07 18.39
#